data_AF-A0A3S1CHM6-F1
#
_entry.id   AF-A0A3S1CHM6-F1
#
_cell.length_a   1.000
_cell.length_b   1.000
_cell.length_c   1.000
_cell.angle_alpha   90.00
_cell.angle_beta   90.00
_cell.angle_gamma   90.00
#
_symmetry.space_group_name_H-M   'P 1'
#
loop_
_entity.id
_entity.type
_entity.pdbx_description
1 polymer ?
#
loop_
_entity_poly.entity_id
_entity_poly.type
_entity_poly.pdbx_seq_one_letter_code
_entity_poly.pdbx_strand_id
1 'polypeptide(L)'
;LNVTREAMAQKGWCPSGRLFEAAACGVPIVTDTWPGLSSFFEPGSEILLAHDTDDVVAALALPAGELDAIKTRARQRVLDEHTSGRRAAELDQILNDAFQRSPGEPMMEAV
;
A
#
# COMPACT_ATOMS: atom_id res chain seq x y z
N LEU A 1 12.15 7.18 1.84
CA LEU A 1 12.48 6.03 0.97
C LEU A 1 12.27 4.74 1.75
N ASN A 2 11.43 3.86 1.23
CA ASN A 2 11.30 2.47 1.64
C ASN A 2 11.82 1.61 0.49
N VAL A 3 12.67 0.63 0.78
CA VAL A 3 13.08 -0.36 -0.23
C VAL A 3 12.67 -1.72 0.32
N THR A 4 11.82 -2.41 -0.43
CA THR A 4 11.25 -3.68 -0.04
C THR A 4 12.33 -4.76 -0.12
N ARG A 5 12.41 -5.62 0.89
CA ARG A 5 13.34 -6.76 0.83
C ARG A 5 12.96 -7.63 -0.35
N GLU A 6 13.94 -8.07 -1.13
CA GLU A 6 13.73 -8.82 -2.37
C GLU A 6 12.73 -9.99 -2.21
N ALA A 7 12.89 -10.82 -1.17
CA ALA A 7 11.99 -11.95 -0.90
C ALA A 7 10.53 -11.53 -0.63
N MET A 8 10.28 -10.33 -0.12
CA MET A 8 8.93 -9.78 0.07
C MET A 8 8.39 -9.23 -1.25
N ALA A 9 9.22 -8.49 -2.00
CA ALA A 9 8.86 -7.93 -3.29
C ALA A 9 8.45 -9.04 -4.29
N GLN A 10 9.19 -10.16 -4.31
CA GLN A 10 8.88 -11.32 -5.14
C GLN A 10 7.56 -12.01 -4.78
N LYS A 11 7.16 -12.00 -3.49
CA LYS A 11 5.89 -12.60 -3.05
C LYS A 11 4.68 -11.76 -3.47
N GLY A 12 4.85 -10.45 -3.65
CA GLY A 12 3.73 -9.53 -3.89
C GLY A 12 2.74 -9.48 -2.72
N TRP A 13 1.88 -8.46 -2.69
CA TRP A 13 0.85 -8.26 -1.65
C TRP A 13 1.33 -8.37 -0.19
N CYS A 14 2.64 -8.26 0.03
CA CYS A 14 3.30 -8.37 1.33
C CYS A 14 4.04 -7.05 1.65
N PRO A 15 3.31 -5.92 1.76
CA PRO A 15 3.91 -4.63 2.03
C PRO A 15 4.61 -4.60 3.39
N SER A 16 5.67 -3.81 3.49
CA SER A 16 6.23 -3.46 4.79
C SER A 16 5.23 -2.63 5.59
N GLY A 17 5.01 -2.98 6.86
CA GLY A 17 4.21 -2.17 7.80
C GLY A 17 4.61 -0.68 7.84
N ARG A 18 5.89 -0.40 7.56
CA ARG A 18 6.47 0.94 7.52
C ARG A 18 5.85 1.87 6.47
N LEU A 19 5.28 1.34 5.38
CA LEU A 19 4.56 2.15 4.41
C LEU A 19 3.31 2.76 5.05
N PHE A 20 2.54 1.96 5.78
CA PHE A 20 1.33 2.41 6.46
C PHE A 20 1.65 3.33 7.63
N GLU A 21 2.69 3.01 8.42
CA GLU A 21 3.13 3.86 9.54
C GLU A 21 3.56 5.25 9.05
N ALA A 22 4.35 5.32 7.97
CA ALA A 22 4.79 6.59 7.39
C ALA A 22 3.60 7.41 6.86
N ALA A 23 2.67 6.77 6.14
CA ALA A 23 1.46 7.43 5.64
C ALA A 23 0.59 7.94 6.79
N ALA A 24 0.41 7.13 7.84
CA ALA A 24 -0.30 7.50 9.06
C ALA A 24 0.40 8.60 9.86
N CYS A 25 1.70 8.85 9.66
CA CYS A 25 2.44 10.01 10.17
C CYS A 25 2.31 11.24 9.27
N GLY A 26 1.72 11.12 8.07
CA GLY A 26 1.50 12.23 7.14
C GLY A 26 2.78 12.72 6.47
N VAL A 27 3.71 11.81 6.16
CA VAL A 27 4.94 12.13 5.41
C VAL A 27 4.88 11.57 3.98
N PRO A 28 5.46 12.24 2.97
CA PRO A 28 5.59 11.68 1.64
C PRO A 28 6.43 10.39 1.65
N ILE A 29 6.06 9.42 0.83
CA ILE A 29 6.73 8.12 0.75
C ILE A 29 7.25 7.92 -0.66
N VAL A 30 8.52 7.56 -0.76
CA VAL A 30 9.14 7.03 -1.98
C VAL A 30 9.40 5.54 -1.75
N THR A 31 9.02 4.68 -2.69
CA THR A 31 9.21 3.22 -2.60
C THR A 31 9.62 2.60 -3.92
N ASP A 32 10.21 1.42 -3.86
CA ASP A 32 10.38 0.51 -5.01
C ASP A 32 9.04 -0.09 -5.47
N THR A 33 8.99 -0.58 -6.71
CA THR A 33 7.80 -1.22 -7.30
C THR A 33 7.77 -2.73 -7.07
N TRP A 34 6.58 -3.27 -6.81
CA TRP A 34 6.35 -4.71 -6.62
C TRP A 34 4.87 -5.08 -6.86
N PRO A 35 4.56 -6.36 -7.18
CA PRO A 35 3.19 -6.79 -7.49
C PRO A 35 2.21 -6.59 -6.34
N GLY A 36 1.08 -5.92 -6.61
CA GLY A 36 0.05 -5.63 -5.62
C GLY A 36 0.23 -4.32 -4.86
N LEU A 37 1.26 -3.52 -5.15
CA LEU A 37 1.40 -2.19 -4.53
C LEU A 37 0.17 -1.30 -4.77
N SER A 38 -0.39 -1.35 -5.98
CA SER A 38 -1.60 -0.63 -6.37
C SER A 38 -2.86 -1.07 -5.59
N SER A 39 -2.84 -2.23 -4.93
CA SER A 39 -3.93 -2.66 -4.03
C SER A 39 -3.92 -1.91 -2.69
N PHE A 40 -2.84 -1.18 -2.36
CA PHE A 40 -2.70 -0.44 -1.10
C PHE A 40 -2.57 1.07 -1.30
N PHE A 41 -1.95 1.50 -2.40
CA PHE A 41 -1.72 2.91 -2.70
C PHE A 41 -1.84 3.17 -4.20
N GLU A 42 -2.37 4.31 -4.59
CA GLU A 42 -2.35 4.78 -5.98
C GLU A 42 -0.98 5.40 -6.33
N PRO A 43 -0.16 4.77 -7.20
CA PRO A 43 1.15 5.30 -7.56
C PRO A 43 1.08 6.69 -8.22
N GLY A 44 2.02 7.58 -7.87
CA GLY A 44 2.04 8.98 -8.32
C GLY A 44 1.03 9.89 -7.62
N SER A 45 -0.04 9.33 -7.04
CA SER A 45 -1.06 10.10 -6.31
C SER A 45 -0.89 10.02 -4.80
N GLU A 46 -0.68 8.82 -4.26
CA GLU A 46 -0.58 8.55 -2.82
C GLU A 46 0.85 8.13 -2.44
N ILE A 47 1.62 7.61 -3.38
CA ILE A 47 2.99 7.16 -3.15
C ILE A 47 3.86 7.41 -4.39
N LEU A 48 5.11 7.77 -4.18
CA LEU A 48 6.08 7.98 -5.26
C LEU A 48 6.87 6.71 -5.52
N LEU A 49 7.00 6.32 -6.77
CA LEU A 49 7.80 5.16 -7.18
C LEU A 49 9.22 5.59 -7.53
N ALA A 50 10.19 4.73 -7.22
CA ALA A 50 11.56 4.88 -7.67
C ALA A 50 12.13 3.53 -8.15
N HIS A 51 12.70 3.53 -9.35
CA HIS A 51 13.41 2.39 -9.94
C HIS A 51 14.92 2.55 -9.78
N ASP A 52 15.40 3.79 -9.68
CA ASP A 52 16.80 4.14 -9.53
C ASP A 52 17.00 5.39 -8.67
N THR A 53 18.25 5.86 -8.61
CA THR A 53 18.64 7.04 -7.85
C THR A 53 18.03 8.33 -8.41
N ASP A 54 17.89 8.44 -9.73
CA ASP A 54 17.43 9.66 -10.38
C ASP A 54 15.95 9.89 -10.07
N ASP A 55 15.14 8.83 -10.01
CA ASP A 55 13.76 8.88 -9.54
C ASP A 55 13.67 9.42 -8.09
N VAL A 56 14.55 8.97 -7.20
CA VAL A 56 14.58 9.46 -5.81
C VAL A 56 14.96 10.94 -5.75
N VAL A 57 15.95 11.36 -6.54
CA VAL A 57 16.37 12.76 -6.61
C VAL A 57 15.24 13.63 -7.17
N ALA A 58 14.54 13.17 -8.21
CA ALA A 58 13.38 13.85 -8.76
C ALA A 58 12.26 14.00 -7.72
N ALA A 59 11.96 12.94 -6.96
CA ALA A 59 10.98 12.98 -5.88
C ALA A 59 11.34 14.00 -4.78
N LEU A 60 12.64 14.11 -4.44
CA LEU A 60 13.13 15.10 -3.46
C LEU A 60 13.05 16.55 -3.98
N ALA A 61 13.05 16.74 -5.29
CA ALA A 61 12.97 18.05 -5.94
C ALA A 61 11.52 18.53 -6.16
N LEU A 62 10.51 17.71 -5.84
CA LEU A 62 9.11 18.08 -6.03
C LEU A 62 8.72 19.32 -5.20
N PRO A 63 7.85 20.20 -5.73
CA PRO A 63 7.35 21.34 -4.99
C PRO A 63 6.63 20.92 -3.71
N ALA A 64 6.76 21.72 -2.64
CA ALA A 64 6.12 21.44 -1.35
C ALA A 64 4.59 21.23 -1.46
N GLY A 65 3.90 21.98 -2.32
CA GLY A 65 2.46 21.83 -2.53
C GLY A 65 2.07 20.47 -3.15
N GLU A 66 2.92 19.90 -4.00
CA GLU A 66 2.71 18.58 -4.57
C GLU A 66 2.95 17.48 -3.53
N LEU A 67 4.03 17.59 -2.75
CA LEU A 67 4.33 16.70 -1.63
C LEU A 67 3.23 16.73 -0.56
N ASP A 68 2.67 17.91 -0.27
CA ASP A 68 1.56 18.08 0.65
C ASP A 68 0.28 17.39 0.14
N ALA A 69 0.00 17.49 -1.15
CA ALA A 69 -1.15 16.80 -1.74
C ALA A 69 -0.97 15.27 -1.67
N ILE A 70 0.21 14.76 -2.01
CA ILE A 70 0.52 13.32 -1.98
C ILE A 70 0.40 12.76 -0.57
N LYS A 71 1.10 13.35 0.41
CA LYS A 71 1.11 12.84 1.79
C LYS A 71 -0.28 12.90 2.43
N THR A 72 -1.11 13.88 2.06
CA THR A 72 -2.47 14.03 2.56
C THR A 72 -3.35 12.90 2.04
N ARG A 73 -3.30 12.59 0.73
CA ARG A 73 -4.05 11.48 0.15
C ARG A 73 -3.59 10.13 0.72
N ALA A 74 -2.28 9.91 0.82
CA ALA A 74 -1.72 8.70 1.43
C ALA A 74 -2.21 8.48 2.86
N ARG A 75 -2.18 9.55 3.67
CA ARG A 75 -2.67 9.52 5.05
C ARG A 75 -4.15 9.18 5.11
N GLN A 76 -4.96 9.84 4.29
CA GLN A 76 -6.40 9.62 4.24
C GLN A 76 -6.70 8.15 3.90
N ARG A 77 -6.09 7.63 2.83
CA ARG A 77 -6.21 6.23 2.41
C ARG A 77 -5.93 5.26 3.54
N VAL A 78 -4.81 5.42 4.23
CA VAL A 78 -4.40 4.51 5.30
C VAL A 78 -5.31 4.58 6.52
N LEU A 79 -5.75 5.77 6.92
CA LEU A 79 -6.66 5.92 8.06
C LEU A 79 -8.07 5.39 7.75
N ASP A 80 -8.51 5.48 6.49
CA ASP A 80 -9.81 5.00 6.07
C ASP A 80 -9.84 3.47 5.93
N GLU A 81 -8.80 2.88 5.34
CA GLU A 81 -8.84 1.49 4.86
C GLU A 81 -7.83 0.55 5.54
N HIS A 82 -6.73 1.05 6.10
CA HIS A 82 -5.57 0.21 6.44
C HIS A 82 -5.18 0.29 7.92
N THR A 83 -6.10 0.71 8.78
CA THR A 83 -5.92 0.56 10.22
C THR A 83 -6.05 -0.90 10.63
N SER A 84 -5.41 -1.29 11.74
CA SER A 84 -5.53 -2.65 12.27
C SER A 84 -6.97 -3.07 12.52
N GLY A 85 -7.83 -2.13 12.97
CA GLY A 85 -9.25 -2.39 13.18
C GLY A 85 -10.00 -2.70 11.88
N ARG A 86 -9.73 -1.96 10.80
CA ARG A 86 -10.32 -2.20 9.47
C ARG A 86 -9.89 -3.57 8.92
N ARG A 87 -8.59 -3.85 8.94
CA ARG A 87 -8.03 -5.12 8.42
C ARG A 87 -8.46 -6.33 9.24
N ALA A 88 -8.64 -6.19 10.55
CA ALA A 88 -9.17 -7.26 11.39
C ALA A 88 -10.64 -7.56 11.07
N ALA A 89 -11.47 -6.53 10.87
CA ALA A 89 -12.86 -6.71 10.47
C ALA A 89 -12.99 -7.33 9.07
N GLU A 90 -12.15 -6.91 8.12
CA GLU A 90 -12.06 -7.49 6.78
C GLU A 90 -11.66 -8.98 6.83
N LEU A 91 -10.66 -9.32 7.64
CA LEU A 91 -10.26 -10.72 7.84
C LEU A 91 -11.40 -11.56 8.42
N ASP A 92 -12.08 -11.06 9.46
CA ASP A 92 -13.22 -11.75 10.07
C ASP A 92 -14.33 -12.00 9.05
N GLN A 93 -14.65 -10.99 8.23
CA GLN A 93 -15.62 -11.13 7.15
C GLN A 93 -15.20 -12.20 6.13
N ILE A 94 -13.96 -12.16 5.64
CA ILE A 94 -13.43 -13.15 4.69
C ILE A 94 -13.53 -14.58 5.24
N LEU A 95 -13.18 -14.77 6.51
CA LEU A 95 -13.25 -16.08 7.18
C LEU A 95 -14.70 -16.55 7.30
N ASN A 96 -15.60 -15.67 7.77
CA ASN A 96 -17.02 -16.01 7.88
C ASN A 96 -17.63 -16.36 6.53
N ASP A 97 -17.34 -15.60 5.47
CA ASP A 97 -17.80 -15.88 4.11
C ASP A 97 -17.27 -17.22 3.60
N ALA A 98 -16.00 -17.53 3.87
CA ALA A 98 -15.40 -18.81 3.51
C ALA A 98 -16.05 -20.00 4.25
N PHE A 99 -16.43 -19.83 5.52
CA PHE A 99 -17.14 -20.87 6.28
C PHE A 99 -18.60 -21.06 5.86
N GLN A 100 -19.25 -20.03 5.33
CA GLN A 100 -20.63 -20.11 4.83
C GLN A 100 -20.73 -20.70 3.43
N ARG A 101 -19.65 -20.71 2.64
CA ARG A 101 -19.62 -21.40 1.34
C ARG A 101 -19.66 -22.92 1.53
N SER A 102 -20.65 -23.56 0.91
CA SER A 102 -20.72 -25.02 0.83
C SER A 102 -19.53 -25.57 0.00
N PRO A 103 -19.03 -26.80 0.27
CA PRO A 103 -17.93 -27.37 -0.51
C PRO A 103 -18.39 -27.57 -1.96
N GLY A 104 -17.86 -26.74 -2.88
CA GLY A 104 -18.14 -26.88 -4.33
C GLY A 104 -18.02 -25.60 -5.16
N GLU A 105 -18.03 -24.41 -4.56
CA GLU A 105 -17.86 -23.15 -5.31
C GLU A 105 -16.37 -22.80 -5.49
N PRO A 106 -15.88 -22.63 -6.74
CA PRO A 106 -14.49 -22.27 -6.97
C PRO A 106 -14.18 -20.87 -6.42
N MET A 107 -13.04 -20.75 -5.76
CA MET A 107 -12.52 -19.48 -5.27
C MET A 107 -12.21 -18.58 -6.47
N MET A 108 -12.99 -17.52 -6.66
CA MET A 108 -12.67 -16.50 -7.65
C MET A 108 -11.41 -15.77 -7.17
N GLU A 109 -10.33 -15.87 -7.94
CA GLU A 109 -9.09 -15.16 -7.67
C GLU A 109 -9.41 -13.66 -7.55
N ALA A 110 -9.11 -13.09 -6.38
CA ALA A 110 -9.15 -11.65 -6.20
C ALA A 110 -7.99 -11.07 -7.01
N VAL A 111 -8.34 -10.38 -8.10
CA VAL A 111 -7.43 -9.62 -8.98
C VAL A 111 -6.91 -8.38 -8.25
#